data_AF-A0A444VTB9-F1
#
_entry.id   AF-A0A444VTB9-F1
#
_cell.length_a   1.000
_cell.length_b   1.000
_cell.length_c   1.000
_cell.angle_alpha   90.00
_cell.angle_beta   90.00
_cell.angle_gamma   90.00
#
_symmetry.space_group_name_H-M   'P 1'
#
loop_
_entity.id
_entity.type
_entity.pdbx_description
1 polymer ?
#
loop_
_entity_poly.entity_id
_entity_poly.type
_entity_poly.pdbx_seq_one_letter_code
_entity_poly.pdbx_strand_id
1 'polypeptide(L)'
;MSGYFNYYKIDTNRTSINLLQKLTDVKLPPKKHFYFPDKLISNFKDYITEINKNSIFTPLSFEEIIFKTKTDFCKINHFEFEAIINWIDDYYNDEIEDIEAFHIDLGFKEILTLHSRFENGILSIGEDGLNIYYQKIAEKEKLSKKVSISVPSNAREIELVIDFLIILSIKLITYNIEAYSTEREELIDKLKSIEENKLLTEASNHFFDILKDEKNDYTKLYQDTIDYFIESAESFLYAMQDFKAEITNYDGFIFREDRF
;
A
#
# COMPACT_ATOMS: atom_id res chain seq x y z
N MET A 1 18.42 1.65 -5.14
CA MET A 1 17.44 0.92 -5.95
C MET A 1 16.22 1.82 -6.02
N SER A 2 15.94 2.37 -7.20
CA SER A 2 14.73 3.15 -7.45
C SER A 2 13.60 2.17 -7.65
N GLY A 3 12.63 2.18 -6.76
CA GLY A 3 11.40 1.42 -6.88
C GLY A 3 10.26 2.24 -6.27
N TYR A 4 9.06 2.04 -6.77
CA TYR A 4 7.87 2.71 -6.27
C TYR A 4 6.79 1.70 -5.88
N PHE A 5 5.94 2.11 -4.97
CA PHE A 5 4.82 1.32 -4.46
C PHE A 5 3.53 2.05 -4.81
N ASN A 6 2.67 1.37 -5.57
CA ASN A 6 1.37 1.89 -5.93
C ASN A 6 0.28 1.19 -5.12
N TYR A 7 -0.67 1.98 -4.61
CA TYR A 7 -1.83 1.48 -3.91
C TYR A 7 -3.07 1.70 -4.76
N TYR A 8 -3.94 0.70 -4.82
CA TYR A 8 -5.13 0.70 -5.68
C TYR A 8 -6.39 0.38 -4.90
N LYS A 9 -7.46 1.16 -5.10
CA LYS A 9 -8.84 0.72 -4.85
C LYS A 9 -9.31 -0.14 -6.00
N ILE A 10 -10.18 -1.10 -5.67
CA ILE A 10 -10.72 -2.04 -6.62
C ILE A 10 -12.22 -1.84 -6.79
N ASP A 11 -12.66 -1.65 -8.02
CA ASP A 11 -14.07 -1.79 -8.41
C ASP A 11 -14.32 -3.23 -8.89
N THR A 12 -14.92 -4.04 -8.04
CA THR A 12 -15.18 -5.47 -8.32
C THR A 12 -16.15 -5.70 -9.48
N ASN A 13 -17.02 -4.72 -9.79
CA ASN A 13 -17.92 -4.83 -10.94
C ASN A 13 -17.13 -4.64 -12.24
N ARG A 14 -16.20 -3.69 -12.27
CA ARG A 14 -15.33 -3.47 -13.44
C ARG A 14 -14.34 -4.61 -13.62
N THR A 15 -13.74 -5.12 -12.54
CA THR A 15 -12.79 -6.23 -12.68
C THR A 15 -13.46 -7.51 -13.20
N SER A 16 -14.67 -7.83 -12.74
CA SER A 16 -15.40 -9.02 -13.19
C SER A 16 -15.92 -8.95 -14.64
N ILE A 17 -15.87 -7.77 -15.28
CA ILE A 17 -16.32 -7.55 -16.66
C ILE A 17 -15.14 -7.15 -17.56
N ASN A 18 -14.60 -5.95 -17.34
CA ASN A 18 -13.63 -5.31 -18.21
C ASN A 18 -12.25 -5.96 -18.09
N LEU A 19 -11.74 -6.13 -16.86
CA LEU A 19 -10.47 -6.83 -16.65
C LEU A 19 -10.58 -8.29 -17.09
N LEU A 20 -11.66 -8.99 -16.71
CA LEU A 20 -11.88 -10.38 -17.11
C LEU A 20 -11.82 -10.55 -18.64
N GLN A 21 -12.41 -9.62 -19.40
CA GLN A 21 -12.32 -9.62 -20.85
C GLN A 21 -10.86 -9.51 -21.33
N LYS A 22 -10.05 -8.63 -20.74
CA LYS A 22 -8.63 -8.46 -21.10
C LYS A 22 -7.76 -9.66 -20.73
N LEU A 23 -8.04 -10.33 -19.62
CA LEU A 23 -7.29 -11.52 -19.19
C LEU A 23 -7.66 -12.78 -19.98
N THR A 24 -8.85 -12.81 -20.60
CA THR A 24 -9.34 -13.97 -21.36
C THR A 24 -9.26 -13.79 -22.88
N ASP A 25 -8.72 -12.67 -23.36
CA ASP A 25 -8.53 -12.44 -24.79
C ASP A 25 -7.41 -13.32 -25.34
N VAL A 26 -7.75 -14.14 -26.33
CA VAL A 26 -6.86 -15.08 -27.02
C VAL A 26 -6.56 -14.66 -28.46
N LYS A 27 -7.07 -13.51 -28.90
CA LYS A 27 -6.94 -13.00 -30.28
C LYS A 27 -5.97 -11.83 -30.39
N LEU A 28 -5.22 -11.56 -29.33
CA LEU A 28 -4.28 -10.46 -29.26
C LEU A 28 -3.08 -10.70 -30.19
N PRO A 29 -2.61 -9.68 -30.92
CA PRO A 29 -1.40 -9.80 -31.72
C PRO A 29 -0.20 -10.15 -30.82
N PRO A 30 0.70 -11.06 -31.23
CA PRO A 30 1.87 -11.40 -30.42
C PRO A 30 2.77 -10.18 -30.21
N LYS A 31 3.15 -9.90 -28.96
CA LYS A 31 4.10 -8.84 -28.59
C LYS A 31 5.31 -9.40 -27.85
N LYS A 32 6.43 -8.68 -27.94
CA LYS A 32 7.59 -8.93 -27.08
C LYS A 32 7.28 -8.36 -25.70
N HIS A 33 7.51 -9.14 -24.66
CA HIS A 33 7.41 -8.68 -23.29
C HIS A 33 8.78 -8.29 -22.77
N PHE A 34 8.83 -7.27 -21.92
CA PHE A 34 10.06 -6.78 -21.31
C PHE A 34 10.78 -7.90 -20.53
N TYR A 35 10.03 -8.67 -19.75
CA TYR A 35 10.56 -9.79 -18.95
C TYR A 35 10.97 -11.03 -19.78
N PHE A 36 10.50 -11.13 -21.03
CA PHE A 36 10.74 -12.28 -21.91
C PHE A 36 11.14 -11.81 -23.32
N PRO A 37 12.31 -11.16 -23.47
CA PRO A 37 12.68 -10.47 -24.71
C PRO A 37 12.80 -11.39 -25.95
N ASP A 38 13.03 -12.68 -25.72
CA ASP A 38 13.15 -13.72 -26.75
C ASP A 38 11.82 -14.42 -27.08
N LYS A 39 10.71 -14.02 -26.43
CA LYS A 39 9.39 -14.63 -26.61
C LYS A 39 8.41 -13.63 -27.21
N LEU A 40 7.51 -14.16 -28.03
CA LEU A 40 6.31 -13.46 -28.46
C LEU A 40 5.13 -14.07 -27.71
N ILE A 41 4.48 -13.26 -26.89
CA ILE A 41 3.35 -13.67 -26.07
C ILE A 41 2.11 -12.97 -26.61
N SER A 42 1.01 -13.73 -26.67
CA SER A 42 -0.22 -13.31 -27.36
C SER A 42 -1.47 -13.47 -26.50
N ASN A 43 -1.32 -13.84 -25.23
CA ASN A 43 -2.41 -13.93 -24.27
C ASN A 43 -1.85 -14.08 -22.85
N PHE A 44 -2.69 -13.80 -21.87
CA PHE A 44 -2.32 -13.84 -20.47
C PHE A 44 -1.96 -15.25 -19.97
N LYS A 45 -2.56 -16.31 -20.54
CA LYS A 45 -2.25 -17.69 -20.15
C LYS A 45 -0.81 -18.07 -20.51
N ASP A 46 -0.36 -17.70 -21.69
CA ASP A 46 1.02 -17.89 -22.13
C ASP A 46 1.99 -17.05 -21.27
N TYR A 47 1.60 -15.82 -20.92
CA TYR A 47 2.35 -14.98 -20.00
C TYR A 47 2.57 -15.64 -18.63
N ILE A 48 1.51 -16.14 -17.99
CA ILE A 48 1.60 -16.87 -16.72
C ILE A 48 2.48 -18.12 -16.86
N THR A 49 2.37 -18.83 -17.99
CA THR A 49 3.20 -20.00 -18.27
C THR A 49 4.68 -19.65 -18.34
N GLU A 50 5.04 -18.53 -18.96
CA GLU A 50 6.43 -18.06 -19.02
C GLU A 50 6.94 -17.51 -17.68
N ILE A 51 6.12 -16.81 -16.89
CA ILE A 51 6.48 -16.42 -15.50
C ILE A 51 6.87 -17.66 -14.70
N ASN A 52 6.03 -18.70 -14.70
CA ASN A 52 6.25 -19.90 -13.91
C ASN A 52 7.52 -20.68 -14.32
N LYS A 53 7.95 -20.58 -15.58
CA LYS A 53 9.20 -21.22 -16.05
C LYS A 53 10.44 -20.48 -15.58
N ASN A 54 10.34 -19.16 -15.43
CA ASN A 54 11.49 -18.28 -15.16
C ASN A 54 11.56 -17.84 -13.68
N SER A 55 10.57 -18.20 -12.87
CA SER A 55 10.45 -17.80 -11.46
C SER A 55 10.80 -18.96 -10.52
N ILE A 56 11.49 -18.61 -9.41
CA ILE A 56 11.70 -19.51 -8.25
C ILE A 56 10.60 -19.35 -7.18
N PHE A 57 9.64 -18.44 -7.40
CA PHE A 57 8.56 -18.13 -6.47
C PHE A 57 7.36 -19.08 -6.64
N THR A 58 6.33 -18.86 -5.81
CA THR A 58 5.08 -19.63 -5.86
C THR A 58 4.49 -19.62 -7.28
N PRO A 59 4.26 -20.81 -7.88
CA PRO A 59 3.69 -20.88 -9.22
C PRO A 59 2.27 -20.31 -9.22
N LEU A 60 1.96 -19.50 -10.23
CA LEU A 60 0.65 -18.89 -10.44
C LEU A 60 -0.23 -19.80 -11.30
N SER A 61 -1.54 -19.84 -11.01
CA SER A 61 -2.52 -20.54 -11.84
C SER A 61 -3.37 -19.55 -12.62
N PHE A 62 -3.32 -19.62 -13.95
CA PHE A 62 -4.20 -18.84 -14.81
C PHE A 62 -5.67 -19.10 -14.48
N GLU A 63 -6.06 -20.38 -14.34
CA GLU A 63 -7.43 -20.78 -14.06
C GLU A 63 -7.92 -20.23 -12.70
N GLU A 64 -7.08 -20.22 -11.66
CA GLU A 64 -7.43 -19.64 -10.37
C GLU A 64 -7.56 -18.12 -10.42
N ILE A 65 -6.65 -17.42 -11.12
CA ILE A 65 -6.73 -15.97 -11.32
C ILE A 65 -8.04 -15.61 -12.03
N ILE A 66 -8.36 -16.28 -13.14
CA ILE A 66 -9.61 -16.06 -13.89
C ILE A 66 -10.84 -16.32 -13.01
N PHE A 67 -10.82 -17.39 -12.21
CA PHE A 67 -11.92 -17.70 -11.29
C PHE A 67 -12.11 -16.58 -10.26
N LYS A 68 -11.03 -16.15 -9.57
CA LYS A 68 -11.07 -15.08 -8.57
C LYS A 68 -11.53 -13.76 -9.19
N THR A 69 -10.99 -13.37 -10.34
CA THR A 69 -11.41 -12.16 -11.06
C THR A 69 -12.89 -12.16 -11.40
N LYS A 70 -13.44 -13.33 -11.76
CA LYS A 70 -14.86 -13.49 -12.07
C LYS A 70 -15.77 -13.47 -10.83
N THR A 71 -15.34 -14.08 -9.72
CA THR A 71 -16.24 -14.36 -8.59
C THR A 71 -16.03 -13.48 -7.37
N ASP A 72 -14.77 -13.16 -7.04
CA ASP A 72 -14.39 -12.44 -5.83
C ASP A 72 -12.93 -11.99 -5.95
N PHE A 73 -12.72 -10.79 -6.52
CA PHE A 73 -11.39 -10.25 -6.76
C PHE A 73 -10.59 -10.07 -5.46
N CYS A 74 -11.25 -9.94 -4.31
CA CYS A 74 -10.59 -9.77 -3.01
C CYS A 74 -9.72 -10.97 -2.61
N LYS A 75 -9.88 -12.13 -3.27
CA LYS A 75 -9.07 -13.34 -3.04
C LYS A 75 -7.82 -13.42 -3.91
N ILE A 76 -7.61 -12.46 -4.80
CA ILE A 76 -6.35 -12.29 -5.53
C ILE A 76 -5.26 -12.00 -4.50
N ASN A 77 -4.18 -12.77 -4.51
CA ASN A 77 -3.02 -12.51 -3.67
C ASN A 77 -2.08 -11.48 -4.33
N HIS A 78 -1.07 -11.03 -3.59
CA HIS A 78 -0.13 -10.01 -4.08
C HIS A 78 0.57 -10.41 -5.39
N PHE A 79 1.13 -11.62 -5.50
CA PHE A 79 1.82 -12.07 -6.72
C PHE A 79 0.86 -12.21 -7.92
N GLU A 80 -0.38 -12.63 -7.68
CA GLU A 80 -1.42 -12.66 -8.71
C GLU A 80 -1.78 -11.25 -9.18
N PHE A 81 -1.89 -10.28 -8.26
CA PHE A 81 -2.15 -8.89 -8.57
C PHE A 81 -1.02 -8.27 -9.39
N GLU A 82 0.23 -8.46 -8.99
CA GLU A 82 1.41 -7.98 -9.74
C GLU A 82 1.46 -8.58 -11.15
N ALA A 83 1.20 -9.88 -11.29
CA ALA A 83 1.15 -10.51 -12.61
C ALA A 83 0.04 -9.92 -13.51
N ILE A 84 -1.11 -9.55 -12.92
CA ILE A 84 -2.19 -8.87 -13.65
C ILE A 84 -1.74 -7.49 -14.11
N ILE A 85 -1.23 -6.64 -13.21
CA ILE A 85 -0.86 -5.27 -13.57
C ILE A 85 0.30 -5.27 -14.57
N ASN A 86 1.34 -6.08 -14.34
CA ASN A 86 2.46 -6.19 -15.28
C ASN A 86 2.03 -6.67 -16.67
N TRP A 87 1.08 -7.63 -16.75
CA TRP A 87 0.51 -8.03 -18.04
C TRP A 87 -0.21 -6.87 -18.72
N ILE A 88 -1.02 -6.13 -17.96
CA ILE A 88 -1.79 -5.01 -18.47
C ILE A 88 -0.87 -3.91 -19.01
N ASP A 89 0.12 -3.52 -18.24
CA ASP A 89 1.07 -2.48 -18.62
C ASP A 89 1.96 -2.92 -19.77
N ASP A 90 2.60 -4.09 -19.68
CA ASP A 90 3.51 -4.53 -20.74
C ASP A 90 2.79 -4.71 -22.08
N TYR A 91 1.55 -5.21 -22.05
CA TYR A 91 0.85 -5.55 -23.28
C TYR A 91 0.11 -4.34 -23.88
N TYR A 92 -0.58 -3.55 -23.06
CA TYR A 92 -1.51 -2.53 -23.55
C TYR A 92 -0.95 -1.10 -23.50
N ASN A 93 0.09 -0.80 -22.74
CA ASN A 93 0.57 0.58 -22.53
C ASN A 93 0.91 1.32 -23.84
N ASP A 94 1.51 0.63 -24.82
CA ASP A 94 1.84 1.23 -26.12
C ASP A 94 0.61 1.65 -26.97
N GLU A 95 -0.59 1.15 -26.64
CA GLU A 95 -1.82 1.37 -27.40
C GLU A 95 -2.77 2.37 -26.73
N ILE A 96 -2.41 2.87 -25.55
CA ILE A 96 -3.29 3.66 -24.70
C ILE A 96 -2.73 5.07 -24.55
N GLU A 97 -3.56 6.07 -24.88
CA GLU A 97 -3.19 7.48 -24.72
C GLU A 97 -3.23 7.94 -23.25
N ASP A 98 -4.12 7.35 -22.44
CA ASP A 98 -4.31 7.65 -21.02
C ASP A 98 -4.34 6.35 -20.20
N ILE A 99 -3.18 5.98 -19.67
CA ILE A 99 -2.99 4.74 -18.91
C ILE A 99 -3.77 4.74 -17.60
N GLU A 100 -3.96 5.90 -16.97
CA GLU A 100 -4.71 6.02 -15.71
C GLU A 100 -6.20 5.79 -15.96
N ALA A 101 -6.77 6.43 -16.98
CA ALA A 101 -8.16 6.21 -17.38
C ALA A 101 -8.41 4.75 -17.77
N PHE A 102 -7.44 4.10 -18.41
CA PHE A 102 -7.52 2.69 -18.73
C PHE A 102 -7.52 1.80 -17.49
N HIS A 103 -6.63 2.03 -16.52
CA HIS A 103 -6.64 1.31 -15.25
C HIS A 103 -7.99 1.46 -14.53
N ILE A 104 -8.52 2.67 -14.49
CA ILE A 104 -9.83 2.95 -13.89
C ILE A 104 -10.93 2.16 -14.63
N ASP A 105 -10.87 2.05 -15.96
CA ASP A 105 -11.82 1.24 -16.72
C ASP A 105 -11.75 -0.24 -16.37
N LEU A 106 -10.56 -0.77 -16.13
CA LEU A 106 -10.35 -2.15 -15.67
C LEU A 106 -10.78 -2.37 -14.21
N GLY A 107 -11.02 -1.30 -13.46
CA GLY A 107 -11.43 -1.34 -12.06
C GLY A 107 -10.31 -1.08 -11.07
N PHE A 108 -9.19 -0.50 -11.51
CA PHE A 108 -8.05 -0.14 -10.69
C PHE A 108 -7.95 1.38 -10.59
N LYS A 109 -8.22 1.94 -9.41
CA LYS A 109 -7.99 3.37 -9.14
C LYS A 109 -6.76 3.50 -8.25
N GLU A 110 -5.67 4.03 -8.78
CA GLU A 110 -4.51 4.41 -7.98
C GLU A 110 -4.90 5.53 -7.00
N ILE A 111 -4.44 5.42 -5.76
CA ILE A 111 -4.80 6.34 -4.67
C ILE A 111 -3.59 6.84 -3.87
N LEU A 112 -2.43 6.22 -4.07
CA LEU A 112 -1.17 6.63 -3.47
C LEU A 112 -0.02 5.99 -4.25
N THR A 113 1.00 6.80 -4.54
CA THR A 113 2.31 6.33 -5.00
C THR A 113 3.38 6.76 -4.01
N LEU A 114 4.22 5.81 -3.61
CA LEU A 114 5.41 6.06 -2.81
C LEU A 114 6.64 5.80 -3.68
N HIS A 115 7.54 6.77 -3.81
CA HIS A 115 8.66 6.76 -4.75
C HIS A 115 9.97 6.23 -4.17
N SER A 116 9.96 5.82 -2.90
CA SER A 116 11.14 5.31 -2.22
C SER A 116 10.81 4.17 -1.25
N ARG A 117 11.82 3.31 -1.04
CA ARG A 117 11.79 2.31 0.03
C ARG A 117 11.61 2.92 1.42
N PHE A 118 12.00 4.19 1.61
CA PHE A 118 11.91 4.88 2.88
C PHE A 118 10.47 5.30 3.15
N GLU A 119 9.78 5.87 2.16
CA GLU A 119 8.35 6.19 2.26
C GLU A 119 7.49 4.94 2.56
N ASN A 120 7.72 3.83 1.86
CA ASN A 120 7.04 2.57 2.19
C ASN A 120 7.50 1.99 3.54
N GLY A 121 8.74 2.26 3.94
CA GLY A 121 9.26 1.99 5.27
C GLY A 121 8.45 2.72 6.36
N ILE A 122 8.02 3.97 6.12
CA ILE A 122 7.19 4.72 7.06
C ILE A 122 5.81 4.07 7.23
N LEU A 123 5.18 3.59 6.16
CA LEU A 123 3.95 2.81 6.29
C LEU A 123 4.15 1.54 7.15
N SER A 124 5.29 0.87 6.98
CA SER A 124 5.65 -0.30 7.80
C SER A 124 5.88 0.08 9.27
N ILE A 125 6.48 1.24 9.55
CA ILE A 125 6.60 1.82 10.90
C ILE A 125 5.22 2.02 11.53
N GLY A 126 4.23 2.46 10.73
CA GLY A 126 2.84 2.58 11.18
C GLY A 126 2.19 1.24 11.56
N GLU A 127 2.38 0.20 10.74
CA GLU A 127 1.96 -1.18 11.04
C GLU A 127 2.60 -1.67 12.34
N ASP A 128 3.92 -1.51 12.48
CA ASP A 128 4.69 -1.93 13.64
C ASP A 128 4.23 -1.23 14.92
N GLY A 129 4.05 0.10 14.87
CA GLY A 129 3.63 0.88 16.03
C GLY A 129 2.27 0.45 16.58
N LEU A 130 1.30 0.21 15.68
CA LEU A 130 0.00 -0.36 16.06
C LEU A 130 0.16 -1.78 16.63
N ASN A 131 0.94 -2.64 15.98
CA ASN A 131 1.11 -4.02 16.42
C ASN A 131 1.82 -4.14 17.78
N ILE A 132 2.83 -3.31 18.05
CA ILE A 132 3.52 -3.24 19.35
C ILE A 132 2.53 -2.81 20.44
N TYR A 133 1.69 -1.82 20.17
CA TYR A 133 0.67 -1.38 21.11
C TYR A 133 -0.44 -2.43 21.30
N TYR A 134 -0.91 -3.06 20.23
CA TYR A 134 -1.89 -4.14 20.33
C TYR A 134 -1.33 -5.36 21.05
N GLN A 135 -0.06 -5.71 20.93
CA GLN A 135 0.57 -6.76 21.74
C GLN A 135 0.51 -6.42 23.24
N LYS A 136 0.82 -5.16 23.60
CA LYS A 136 0.74 -4.65 24.97
C LYS A 136 -0.68 -4.69 25.56
N ILE A 137 -1.72 -4.52 24.74
CA ILE A 137 -3.13 -4.66 25.18
C ILE A 137 -3.63 -6.10 25.09
N ALA A 138 -3.22 -6.87 24.08
CA ALA A 138 -3.64 -8.25 23.85
C ALA A 138 -3.21 -9.19 24.98
N GLU A 139 -2.11 -8.88 25.67
CA GLU A 139 -1.75 -9.54 26.93
C GLU A 139 -2.83 -9.41 28.01
N LYS A 140 -3.66 -8.35 27.97
CA LYS A 140 -4.82 -8.15 28.86
C LYS A 140 -6.13 -8.74 28.32
N GLU A 141 -6.33 -8.78 26.99
CA GLU A 141 -7.64 -9.08 26.39
C GLU A 141 -7.71 -10.38 25.56
N LYS A 142 -6.61 -11.11 25.36
CA LYS A 142 -6.52 -12.36 24.55
C LYS A 142 -7.01 -12.20 23.09
N LEU A 143 -6.88 -11.02 22.50
CA LEU A 143 -7.21 -10.76 21.09
C LEU A 143 -5.92 -10.69 20.26
N SER A 144 -5.63 -11.74 19.49
CA SER A 144 -4.45 -11.81 18.62
C SER A 144 -4.74 -11.23 17.22
N LYS A 145 -5.26 -10.00 17.13
CA LYS A 145 -5.44 -9.36 15.82
C LYS A 145 -4.18 -8.57 15.46
N LYS A 146 -3.41 -9.09 14.50
CA LYS A 146 -2.26 -8.41 13.91
C LYS A 146 -2.76 -7.53 12.77
N VAL A 147 -2.42 -6.24 12.79
CA VAL A 147 -2.62 -5.33 11.65
C VAL A 147 -1.57 -5.70 10.62
N SER A 148 -1.94 -5.83 9.34
CA SER A 148 -0.97 -5.97 8.27
C SER A 148 -1.37 -5.21 7.02
N ILE A 149 -0.39 -4.54 6.40
CA ILE A 149 -0.55 -3.81 5.14
C ILE A 149 0.26 -4.44 3.98
N SER A 150 0.89 -5.59 4.24
CA SER A 150 1.78 -6.31 3.30
C SER A 150 1.07 -7.35 2.42
N VAL A 151 -0.24 -7.44 2.54
CA VAL A 151 -1.17 -8.25 1.72
C VAL A 151 -2.32 -7.35 1.29
N PRO A 152 -3.22 -7.76 0.37
CA PRO A 152 -4.46 -7.01 0.18
C PRO A 152 -5.11 -6.77 1.54
N SER A 153 -5.19 -5.50 1.93
CA SER A 153 -5.62 -5.13 3.28
C SER A 153 -6.95 -4.44 3.22
N ASN A 154 -7.78 -4.71 4.22
CA ASN A 154 -9.06 -4.04 4.32
C ASN A 154 -8.81 -2.53 4.49
N ALA A 155 -9.57 -1.70 3.78
CA ALA A 155 -9.46 -0.24 3.84
C ALA A 155 -9.51 0.31 5.28
N ARG A 156 -10.27 -0.33 6.18
CA ARG A 156 -10.34 0.06 7.61
C ARG A 156 -9.04 -0.18 8.37
N GLU A 157 -8.30 -1.23 8.02
CA GLU A 157 -7.00 -1.52 8.66
C GLU A 157 -5.95 -0.53 8.18
N ILE A 158 -5.99 -0.17 6.89
CA ILE A 158 -5.15 0.89 6.33
C ILE A 158 -5.50 2.25 6.92
N GLU A 159 -6.78 2.60 7.04
CA GLU A 159 -7.22 3.84 7.66
C GLU A 159 -6.70 3.98 9.10
N LEU A 160 -6.70 2.89 9.86
CA LEU A 160 -6.09 2.83 11.20
C LEU A 160 -4.59 3.15 11.18
N VAL A 161 -3.85 2.60 10.22
CA VAL A 161 -2.40 2.87 10.04
C VAL A 161 -2.18 4.32 9.64
N ILE A 162 -2.99 4.85 8.73
CA ILE A 162 -2.90 6.24 8.27
C ILE A 162 -3.20 7.21 9.42
N ASP A 163 -4.25 6.97 10.21
CA ASP A 163 -4.58 7.81 11.35
C ASP A 163 -3.46 7.81 12.39
N PHE A 164 -2.87 6.64 12.66
CA PHE A 164 -1.70 6.52 13.53
C PHE A 164 -0.54 7.37 13.01
N LEU A 165 -0.24 7.29 11.71
CA LEU A 165 0.86 8.01 11.07
C LEU A 165 0.61 9.52 11.03
N ILE A 166 -0.63 9.97 10.82
CA ILE A 166 -1.00 11.38 10.90
C ILE A 166 -0.70 11.95 12.30
N ILE A 167 -1.14 11.24 13.35
CA ILE A 167 -0.86 11.65 14.74
C ILE A 167 0.65 11.69 14.99
N LEU A 168 1.38 10.66 14.53
CA LEU A 168 2.81 10.54 14.74
C LEU A 168 3.59 11.64 13.99
N SER A 169 3.25 11.93 12.74
CA SER A 169 3.82 13.03 11.96
C SER A 169 3.63 14.36 12.67
N ILE A 170 2.42 14.66 13.16
CA ILE A 170 2.15 15.91 13.88
C ILE A 170 3.02 15.99 15.16
N LYS A 171 3.19 14.88 15.90
CA LYS A 171 4.06 14.83 17.09
C LYS A 171 5.54 15.06 16.74
N LEU A 172 6.03 14.50 15.64
CA LEU A 172 7.41 14.70 15.17
C LEU A 172 7.65 16.15 14.72
N ILE A 173 6.73 16.71 13.93
CA ILE A 173 6.81 18.11 13.47
C ILE A 173 6.82 19.06 14.69
N THR A 174 5.86 18.90 15.61
CA THR A 174 5.73 19.77 16.79
C THR A 174 6.87 19.62 17.81
N TYR A 175 7.65 18.52 17.74
CA TYR A 175 8.85 18.32 18.53
C TYR A 175 10.06 19.11 17.99
N ASN A 176 10.10 19.32 16.67
CA ASN A 176 11.19 20.01 15.98
C ASN A 176 10.97 21.52 15.81
N ILE A 177 9.75 22.00 16.01
CA ILE A 177 9.39 23.42 15.92
C ILE A 177 9.55 24.13 17.28
N GLU A 178 9.92 25.41 17.26
CA GLU A 178 9.98 26.26 18.46
C GLU A 178 8.67 26.24 19.26
N ALA A 179 8.78 26.23 20.60
CA ALA A 179 7.67 25.99 21.50
C ALA A 179 6.49 26.99 21.39
N TYR A 180 6.69 28.16 20.77
CA TYR A 180 5.71 29.27 20.72
C TYR A 180 5.41 29.76 19.29
N SER A 181 5.61 28.95 18.25
CA SER A 181 5.24 29.34 16.89
C SER A 181 3.74 29.14 16.63
N THR A 182 3.15 30.00 15.81
CA THR A 182 1.74 29.89 15.37
C THR A 182 1.48 28.57 14.63
N GLU A 183 2.44 28.11 13.82
CA GLU A 183 2.39 26.83 13.12
C GLU A 183 2.27 25.65 14.08
N ARG A 184 3.00 25.67 15.20
CA ARG A 184 2.92 24.64 16.24
C ARG A 184 1.56 24.62 16.90
N GLU A 185 0.97 25.79 17.18
CA GLU A 185 -0.38 25.90 17.76
C GLU A 185 -1.44 25.32 16.82
N GLU A 186 -1.38 25.65 15.52
CA GLU A 186 -2.30 25.11 14.50
C GLU A 186 -2.22 23.58 14.39
N LEU A 187 -1.01 23.02 14.43
CA LEU A 187 -0.79 21.58 14.40
C LEU A 187 -1.29 20.89 15.67
N ILE A 188 -1.10 21.49 16.84
CA ILE A 188 -1.63 20.98 18.11
C ILE A 188 -3.17 21.00 18.11
N ASP A 189 -3.79 22.04 17.56
CA ASP A 189 -5.25 22.11 17.46
C ASP A 189 -5.81 21.08 16.46
N LYS A 190 -5.12 20.83 15.34
CA LYS A 190 -5.43 19.70 14.45
C LYS A 190 -5.32 18.36 15.20
N LEU A 191 -4.25 18.15 15.98
CA LEU A 191 -4.04 16.94 16.77
C LEU A 191 -5.23 16.65 17.70
N LYS A 192 -5.72 17.68 18.42
CA LYS A 192 -6.87 17.55 19.35
C LYS A 192 -8.15 17.06 18.66
N SER A 193 -8.36 17.42 17.40
CA SER A 193 -9.52 16.96 16.62
C SER A 193 -9.42 15.49 16.18
N ILE A 194 -8.22 14.91 16.21
CA ILE A 194 -7.92 13.54 15.75
C ILE A 194 -7.78 12.57 16.93
N GLU A 195 -7.34 13.06 18.11
CA GLU A 195 -7.14 12.27 19.33
C GLU A 195 -8.43 11.78 20.03
N GLU A 196 -9.62 11.91 19.41
CA GLU A 196 -10.87 11.35 19.95
C GLU A 196 -10.80 9.83 20.15
N ASN A 197 -9.93 9.14 19.39
CA ASN A 197 -9.61 7.73 19.61
C ASN A 197 -8.50 7.57 20.67
N LYS A 198 -8.93 7.26 21.90
CA LYS A 198 -8.02 7.07 23.04
C LYS A 198 -6.96 5.99 22.82
N LEU A 199 -7.32 4.87 22.20
CA LEU A 199 -6.39 3.76 21.95
C LEU A 199 -5.30 4.18 20.97
N LEU A 200 -5.69 4.83 19.88
CA LEU A 200 -4.76 5.30 18.87
C LEU A 200 -3.80 6.35 19.44
N THR A 201 -4.33 7.28 20.24
CA THR A 201 -3.55 8.32 20.92
C THR A 201 -2.50 7.72 21.86
N GLU A 202 -2.89 6.74 22.68
CA GLU A 202 -1.97 6.01 23.57
C GLU A 202 -0.92 5.23 22.78
N ALA A 203 -1.30 4.60 21.67
CA ALA A 203 -0.38 3.89 20.77
C ALA A 203 0.67 4.85 20.20
N SER A 204 0.23 5.96 19.61
CA SER A 204 1.11 6.95 18.98
C SER A 204 2.03 7.61 20.00
N ASN A 205 1.56 7.91 21.21
CA ASN A 205 2.40 8.43 22.30
C ASN A 205 3.50 7.44 22.69
N HIS A 206 3.12 6.18 22.92
CA HIS A 206 4.08 5.15 23.31
C HIS A 206 5.15 4.94 22.24
N PHE A 207 4.74 4.91 20.97
CA PHE A 207 5.63 4.66 19.87
C PHE A 207 6.50 5.88 19.54
N PHE A 208 6.00 7.10 19.70
CA PHE A 208 6.80 8.33 19.63
C PHE A 208 7.95 8.32 20.64
N ASP A 209 7.72 7.86 21.88
CA ASP A 209 8.78 7.70 22.87
C ASP A 209 9.84 6.67 22.45
N ILE A 210 9.42 5.59 21.77
CA ILE A 210 10.35 4.59 21.20
C ILE A 210 11.23 5.25 20.14
N LEU A 211 10.62 5.95 19.16
CA LEU A 211 11.36 6.56 18.05
C LEU A 211 12.39 7.60 18.52
N LYS A 212 12.16 8.24 19.67
CA LYS A 212 13.08 9.23 20.25
C LYS A 212 14.21 8.61 21.08
N ASP A 213 14.08 7.36 21.50
CA ASP A 213 15.11 6.69 22.29
C ASP A 213 16.15 6.06 21.35
N GLU A 214 17.25 6.77 21.09
CA GLU A 214 18.39 6.30 20.30
C GLU A 214 19.03 5.00 20.85
N LYS A 215 18.75 4.64 22.11
CA LYS A 215 19.23 3.40 22.71
C LYS A 215 18.30 2.22 22.49
N ASN A 216 17.07 2.46 22.04
CA ASN A 216 16.10 1.41 21.75
C ASN A 216 16.54 0.56 20.55
N ASP A 217 16.35 -0.75 20.65
CA ASP A 217 16.77 -1.69 19.60
C ASP A 217 15.96 -1.52 18.31
N TYR A 218 14.68 -1.14 18.39
CA TYR A 218 13.85 -0.82 17.24
C TYR A 218 14.41 0.41 16.49
N THR A 219 14.69 1.48 17.24
CA THR A 219 15.22 2.73 16.68
C THR A 219 16.55 2.51 15.99
N LYS A 220 17.46 1.75 16.59
CA LYS A 220 18.74 1.40 15.96
C LYS A 220 18.58 0.59 14.68
N LEU A 221 17.63 -0.35 14.66
CA LEU A 221 17.40 -1.24 13.52
C LEU A 221 16.84 -0.47 12.31
N TYR A 222 15.99 0.54 12.56
CA TYR A 222 15.29 1.31 11.52
C TYR A 222 15.73 2.77 11.42
N GLN A 223 16.94 3.08 11.90
CA GLN A 223 17.45 4.46 12.04
C GLN A 223 17.29 5.28 10.76
N ASP A 224 17.76 4.78 9.61
CA ASP A 224 17.68 5.52 8.33
C ASP A 224 16.24 5.88 7.94
N THR A 225 15.27 4.97 8.17
CA THR A 225 13.86 5.22 7.87
C THR A 225 13.25 6.22 8.85
N ILE A 226 13.65 6.15 10.12
CA ILE A 226 13.19 7.07 11.17
C ILE A 226 13.74 8.48 10.90
N ASP A 227 15.02 8.60 10.57
CA ASP A 227 15.64 9.88 10.21
C ASP A 227 14.96 10.49 8.99
N TYR A 228 14.74 9.69 7.93
CA TYR A 228 13.98 10.12 6.77
C TYR A 228 12.56 10.56 7.15
N PHE A 229 11.88 9.85 8.04
CA PHE A 229 10.54 10.21 8.49
C PHE A 229 10.54 11.55 9.23
N ILE A 230 11.51 11.78 10.11
CA ILE A 230 11.66 13.04 10.83
C ILE A 230 11.88 14.21 9.86
N GLU A 231 12.74 14.02 8.86
CA GLU A 231 13.05 15.03 7.84
C GLU A 231 11.87 15.33 6.91
N SER A 232 11.05 14.32 6.61
CA SER A 232 9.94 14.40 5.65
C SER A 232 8.55 14.44 6.29
N ALA A 233 8.46 14.61 7.61
CA ALA A 233 7.22 14.44 8.37
C ALA A 233 6.08 15.33 7.87
N GLU A 234 6.38 16.56 7.44
CA GLU A 234 5.40 17.50 6.90
C GLU A 234 4.86 17.06 5.54
N SER A 235 5.73 16.76 4.56
CA SER A 235 5.29 16.25 3.26
C SER A 235 4.53 14.94 3.39
N PHE A 236 4.96 14.07 4.30
CA PHE A 236 4.30 12.80 4.55
C PHE A 236 2.93 12.97 5.22
N LEU A 237 2.76 13.96 6.11
CA LEU A 237 1.46 14.31 6.69
C LEU A 237 0.43 14.64 5.61
N TYR A 238 0.77 15.48 4.63
CA TYR A 238 -0.14 15.82 3.54
C TYR A 238 -0.48 14.59 2.69
N ALA A 239 0.52 13.80 2.31
CA ALA A 239 0.30 12.57 1.54
C ALA A 239 -0.65 11.59 2.26
N MET A 240 -0.50 11.44 3.58
CA MET A 240 -1.37 10.59 4.39
C MET A 240 -2.79 11.16 4.53
N GLN A 241 -2.95 12.48 4.61
CA GLN A 241 -4.27 13.12 4.62
C GLN A 241 -5.01 12.92 3.30
N ASP A 242 -4.33 13.08 2.17
CA ASP A 242 -4.89 12.84 0.85
C ASP A 242 -5.26 11.37 0.67
N PHE A 243 -4.38 10.46 1.11
CA PHE A 243 -4.65 9.03 1.08
C PHE A 243 -5.86 8.65 1.97
N LYS A 244 -5.97 9.23 3.17
CA LYS A 244 -7.15 9.06 4.03
C LYS A 244 -8.42 9.53 3.34
N ALA A 245 -8.39 10.72 2.75
CA ALA A 245 -9.54 11.31 2.07
C ALA A 245 -10.02 10.41 0.92
N GLU A 246 -9.08 9.80 0.20
CA GLU A 246 -9.39 8.79 -0.81
C GLU A 246 -10.11 7.59 -0.17
N ILE A 247 -9.55 6.92 0.83
CA ILE A 247 -10.15 5.67 1.34
C ILE A 247 -11.35 5.85 2.28
N THR A 248 -11.68 7.08 2.66
CA THR A 248 -12.81 7.37 3.55
C THR A 248 -14.12 6.83 2.96
N ASN A 249 -14.88 6.07 3.74
CA ASN A 249 -16.12 5.38 3.34
C ASN A 249 -15.96 4.25 2.30
N TYR A 250 -14.74 3.83 1.97
CA TYR A 250 -14.50 2.63 1.18
C TYR A 250 -14.35 1.42 2.11
N ASP A 251 -15.08 0.34 1.85
CA ASP A 251 -15.10 -0.88 2.68
C ASP A 251 -14.41 -2.08 2.02
N GLY A 252 -13.87 -1.89 0.82
CA GLY A 252 -13.17 -2.92 0.05
C GLY A 252 -11.70 -3.11 0.47
N PHE A 253 -11.00 -3.90 -0.33
CA PHE A 253 -9.56 -4.13 -0.18
C PHE A 253 -8.77 -3.09 -0.97
N ILE A 254 -7.61 -2.74 -0.43
CA ILE A 254 -6.58 -1.97 -1.12
C ILE A 254 -5.46 -2.92 -1.48
N PHE A 255 -5.06 -2.88 -2.75
CA PHE A 255 -3.98 -3.69 -3.27
C PHE A 255 -2.72 -2.86 -3.39
N ARG A 256 -1.58 -3.49 -3.12
CA ARG A 256 -0.26 -2.90 -3.27
C ARG A 256 0.47 -3.60 -4.42
N GLU A 257 1.05 -2.80 -5.28
CA GLU A 257 1.97 -3.21 -6.34
C GLU A 257 3.38 -2.72 -6.00
N ASP A 258 4.36 -3.60 -6.12
CA ASP A 258 5.75 -3.26 -5.84
C ASP A 258 6.54 -3.26 -7.16
N ARG A 259 7.01 -2.09 -7.61
CA ARG A 259 7.84 -1.97 -8.82
C ARG A 259 9.30 -1.69 -8.46
N PHE A 260 10.22 -2.59 -8.83
CA PHE A 260 11.66 -2.51 -8.53
C PHE A 260 12.55 -2.74 -9.75
#